data_AF-A0A9R1S799-F1
#
_entry.id   AF-A0A9R1S799-F1
#
_cell.length_a   1.000
_cell.length_b   1.000
_cell.length_c   1.000
_cell.angle_alpha   90.00
_cell.angle_beta   90.00
_cell.angle_gamma   90.00
#
_symmetry.space_group_name_H-M   'P 1'
#
loop_
_entity.id
_entity.type
_entity.pdbx_description
1 polymer ?
#
loop_
_entity_poly.entity_id
_entity_poly.type
_entity_poly.pdbx_seq_one_letter_code
_entity_poly.pdbx_strand_id
1 'polypeptide(L)'
;MSASPGQVVSEVGKRLAQPRLGKDALVKLLKQAESALSELSQSSSLQDALRPLSKSLVQNTLLSHKDKDVRLLVAVCFIEVMRILAPDPPFTDEIFKEIFRLFISEFSGLADTGSPYLTRRMKILENVAALRCSVIMVDTGCQDLVLDMAKIFFSAAKQGLQQCVHQAMLSIMTQILNEKVTQPLLDVIFRNLVKDDKGGAHKLAVDIIQNCAEKLEHIVRIFLTSCILSKDAPVNEHRKLHHKIILEIFQCAPQMLFAVIPCLTHELLSDQVDIRLEAVHLIGKLLVFSNLRFGQENQILFMEFLKRFSDKSAEVRIAAIDAAKACYIAASSGNVAQNVLKSLEGRLLDFDDKVRIRAVYAVCDLAKSNLSSFPSELILQAAERLRDKKISVRKNVMHKLLDLYRDYCEKCSKGTAAINTHYEQIPAKLIVLCFDKDCESFRPHNMGLIFAEELFPSPLSPKERAMHWVEFFSYFKSQHVKALHAIFSQKRRLQMEMQAYLSLRAKKKILQMKYRRKFVRH
;
A
#
# COMPACT_ATOMS: atom_id res chain seq x y z
N MET A 1 -12.98 7.12 64.57
CA MET A 1 -13.75 6.63 63.41
C MET A 1 -13.17 7.29 62.18
N SER A 2 -12.72 6.54 61.18
CA SER A 2 -12.25 7.10 59.91
C SER A 2 -13.41 7.86 59.25
N ALA A 3 -13.18 9.10 58.82
CA ALA A 3 -14.18 9.88 58.09
C ALA A 3 -14.62 9.11 56.83
N SER A 4 -15.91 9.16 56.49
CA SER A 4 -16.38 8.49 55.27
C SER A 4 -15.80 9.18 54.02
N PRO A 5 -15.65 8.49 52.88
CA PRO A 5 -15.05 9.09 51.68
C PRO A 5 -15.79 10.37 51.23
N GLY A 6 -17.12 10.41 51.35
CA GLY A 6 -17.91 11.61 51.07
C GLY A 6 -17.62 12.79 52.02
N GLN A 7 -17.38 12.52 53.31
CA GLN A 7 -16.97 13.55 54.28
C GLN A 7 -15.58 14.10 53.97
N VAL A 8 -14.65 13.22 53.58
CA VAL A 8 -13.29 13.61 53.16
C VAL A 8 -13.35 14.54 51.96
N VAL A 9 -14.13 14.19 50.93
CA VAL A 9 -14.29 15.04 49.73
C VAL A 9 -14.89 16.40 50.08
N SER A 10 -15.93 16.43 50.91
CA SER A 10 -16.56 17.68 51.34
C SER A 10 -15.57 18.62 52.06
N GLU A 11 -14.76 18.07 52.97
CA GLU A 11 -13.76 18.82 53.71
C GLU A 11 -12.61 19.31 52.82
N VAL A 12 -12.12 18.45 51.91
CA VAL A 12 -11.13 18.86 50.91
C VAL A 12 -11.65 20.02 50.06
N GLY A 13 -12.91 19.95 49.62
CA GLY A 13 -13.55 21.04 48.88
C GLY A 13 -13.55 22.37 49.65
N LYS A 14 -13.94 22.36 50.93
CA LYS A 14 -13.90 23.58 51.78
C LYS A 14 -12.49 24.14 51.94
N ARG A 15 -11.50 23.25 52.08
CA ARG A 15 -10.09 23.66 52.21
C ARG A 15 -9.55 24.24 50.91
N LEU A 16 -9.90 23.66 49.75
CA LEU A 16 -9.51 24.18 48.43
C LEU A 16 -10.10 25.57 48.15
N ALA A 17 -11.23 25.94 48.76
CA ALA A 17 -11.80 27.27 48.64
C ALA A 17 -11.01 28.36 49.40
N GLN A 18 -10.03 27.99 50.24
CA GLN A 18 -9.23 28.96 50.98
C GLN A 18 -8.26 29.70 50.03
N PRO A 19 -8.11 31.03 50.18
CA PRO A 19 -7.19 31.79 49.33
C PRO A 19 -5.73 31.46 49.63
N ARG A 20 -4.86 31.62 48.61
CA ARG A 20 -3.38 31.56 48.72
C ARG A 20 -2.79 30.19 49.11
N LEU A 21 -3.40 29.08 48.70
CA LEU A 21 -2.77 27.77 48.83
C LEU A 21 -1.54 27.65 47.92
N GLY A 22 -0.43 27.19 48.48
CA GLY A 22 0.77 26.85 47.71
C GLY A 22 0.60 25.55 46.92
N LYS A 23 1.44 25.36 45.89
CA LYS A 23 1.41 24.19 44.98
C LYS A 23 1.35 22.86 45.74
N ASP A 24 2.24 22.63 46.70
CA ASP A 24 2.34 21.34 47.39
C ASP A 24 1.09 21.03 48.23
N ALA A 25 0.48 22.07 48.80
CA ALA A 25 -0.78 21.94 49.53
C ALA A 25 -1.93 21.57 48.57
N LEU A 26 -2.00 22.19 47.39
CA LEU A 26 -2.98 21.85 46.36
C LEU A 26 -2.82 20.40 45.90
N VAL A 27 -1.60 19.98 45.56
CA VAL A 27 -1.32 18.60 45.13
C VAL A 27 -1.72 17.60 46.20
N LYS A 28 -1.40 17.87 47.47
CA LYS A 28 -1.77 16.99 48.59
C LYS A 28 -3.29 16.87 48.75
N LEU A 29 -4.01 18.00 48.72
CA LEU A 29 -5.47 18.03 48.83
C LEU A 29 -6.14 17.32 47.65
N LEU A 30 -5.68 17.57 46.42
CA LEU A 30 -6.26 16.95 45.23
C LEU A 30 -5.98 15.44 45.15
N LYS A 31 -4.80 14.97 45.59
CA LYS A 31 -4.53 13.53 45.75
C LYS A 31 -5.44 12.90 46.80
N GLN A 32 -5.70 13.60 47.90
CA GLN A 32 -6.65 13.14 48.91
C GLN A 32 -8.08 13.06 48.36
N ALA A 33 -8.50 14.03 47.54
CA ALA A 33 -9.77 13.96 46.82
C ALA A 33 -9.81 12.80 45.82
N GLU A 34 -8.77 12.62 45.00
CA GLU A 34 -8.65 11.51 44.05
C GLU A 34 -8.86 10.15 44.73
N SER A 35 -8.17 9.88 45.84
CA SER A 35 -8.31 8.64 46.59
C SER A 35 -9.74 8.45 47.12
N ALA A 36 -10.29 9.47 47.79
CA ALA A 36 -11.64 9.37 48.36
C ALA A 36 -12.73 9.24 47.28
N LEU A 37 -12.62 9.95 46.16
CA LEU A 37 -13.54 9.86 45.03
C LEU A 37 -13.52 8.47 44.38
N SER A 38 -12.33 7.84 44.29
CA SER A 38 -12.20 6.52 43.67
C SER A 38 -12.91 5.39 44.45
N GLU A 39 -13.15 5.58 45.75
CA GLU A 39 -13.88 4.63 46.61
C GLU A 39 -15.40 4.78 46.51
N LEU A 40 -15.91 5.87 45.93
CA LEU A 40 -17.33 6.16 45.84
C LEU A 40 -17.95 5.48 44.61
N SER A 41 -19.07 4.77 44.80
CA SER A 41 -19.91 4.27 43.72
C SER A 41 -20.80 5.37 43.14
N GLN A 42 -21.34 5.15 41.94
CA GLN A 42 -22.31 6.06 41.34
C GLN A 42 -23.55 6.22 42.25
N SER A 43 -23.87 7.45 42.63
CA SER A 43 -25.03 7.78 43.47
C SER A 43 -25.36 9.28 43.44
N SER A 44 -26.59 9.62 43.07
CA SER A 44 -27.07 11.01 43.05
C SER A 44 -27.20 11.63 44.45
N SER A 45 -27.39 10.82 45.50
CA SER A 45 -27.49 11.30 46.88
C SER A 45 -26.20 11.95 47.41
N LEU A 46 -25.06 11.70 46.75
CA LEU A 46 -23.77 12.28 47.09
C LEU A 46 -23.59 13.72 46.57
N GLN A 47 -24.57 14.28 45.84
CA GLN A 47 -24.48 15.61 45.24
C GLN A 47 -24.15 16.70 46.28
N ASP A 48 -24.82 16.71 47.42
CA ASP A 48 -24.58 17.71 48.47
C ASP A 48 -23.19 17.55 49.12
N ALA A 49 -22.72 16.32 49.27
CA ALA A 49 -21.38 16.04 49.80
C ALA A 49 -20.27 16.50 48.84
N LEU A 50 -20.49 16.34 47.53
CA LEU A 50 -19.54 16.72 46.48
C LEU A 50 -19.59 18.21 46.13
N ARG A 51 -20.70 18.91 46.42
CA ARG A 51 -20.91 20.32 46.06
C ARG A 51 -19.77 21.27 46.47
N PRO A 52 -19.17 21.19 47.67
CA PRO A 52 -18.06 22.05 48.05
C PRO A 52 -16.81 21.83 47.18
N LEU A 53 -16.53 20.56 46.82
CA LEU A 53 -15.44 20.23 45.92
C LEU A 53 -15.73 20.77 44.51
N SER A 54 -16.90 20.47 43.95
CA SER A 54 -17.30 20.94 42.62
C SER A 54 -17.19 22.47 42.50
N LYS A 55 -17.68 23.22 43.49
CA LYS A 55 -17.56 24.69 43.52
C LYS A 55 -16.13 25.20 43.56
N SER A 56 -15.22 24.46 44.18
CA SER A 56 -13.81 24.84 44.27
C SER A 56 -13.07 24.50 42.98
N LEU A 57 -13.34 23.32 42.41
CA LEU A 57 -12.69 22.87 41.16
C LEU A 57 -13.00 23.80 39.98
N VAL A 58 -14.20 24.39 39.90
CA VAL A 58 -14.59 25.31 38.82
C VAL A 58 -13.95 26.70 38.91
N GLN A 59 -13.16 26.98 39.95
CA GLN A 59 -12.44 28.25 40.04
C GLN A 59 -11.31 28.28 39.00
N ASN A 60 -11.19 29.39 38.26
CA ASN A 60 -10.15 29.56 37.23
C ASN A 60 -8.72 29.34 37.76
N THR A 61 -8.49 29.62 39.05
CA THR A 61 -7.22 29.38 39.75
C THR A 61 -6.80 27.91 39.72
N LEU A 62 -7.74 26.97 39.71
CA LEU A 62 -7.49 25.53 39.64
C LEU A 62 -7.62 24.99 38.20
N LEU A 63 -8.70 25.35 37.48
CA LEU A 63 -8.95 24.92 36.10
C LEU A 63 -7.79 25.26 35.14
N SER A 64 -7.25 26.48 35.27
CA SER A 64 -6.19 27.01 34.41
C SER A 64 -4.84 27.16 35.14
N HIS A 65 -4.64 26.38 36.20
CA HIS A 65 -3.44 26.46 37.02
C HIS A 65 -2.17 26.23 36.18
N LYS A 66 -1.07 26.95 36.46
CA LYS A 66 0.17 26.86 35.65
C LYS A 66 0.88 25.51 35.74
N ASP A 67 0.79 24.86 36.90
CA ASP A 67 1.44 23.57 37.16
C ASP A 67 0.68 22.38 36.54
N LYS A 68 1.42 21.48 35.86
CA LYS A 68 0.86 20.32 35.15
C LYS A 68 0.27 19.26 36.10
N ASP A 69 0.87 19.02 37.26
CA ASP A 69 0.40 18.00 38.21
C ASP A 69 -0.92 18.44 38.85
N VAL A 70 -1.02 19.73 39.20
CA VAL A 70 -2.28 20.32 39.69
C VAL A 70 -3.40 20.18 38.66
N ARG A 71 -3.15 20.55 37.38
CA ARG A 71 -4.17 20.44 36.33
C ARG A 71 -4.62 19.00 36.08
N LEU A 72 -3.70 18.05 36.05
CA LEU A 72 -4.02 16.64 35.88
C LEU A 72 -4.89 16.13 37.04
N LEU A 73 -4.55 16.46 38.29
CA LEU A 73 -5.33 16.04 39.45
C LEU A 73 -6.71 16.70 39.48
N VAL A 74 -6.83 17.97 39.07
CA VAL A 74 -8.12 18.64 38.87
C VAL A 74 -8.95 17.90 37.82
N ALA A 75 -8.35 17.49 36.70
CA ALA A 75 -9.01 16.70 35.67
C ALA A 75 -9.50 15.34 36.19
N VAL A 76 -8.68 14.63 36.97
CA VAL A 76 -9.07 13.38 37.64
C VAL A 76 -10.25 13.60 38.59
N CYS A 77 -10.22 14.67 39.38
CA CYS A 77 -11.32 14.98 40.29
C CYS A 77 -12.63 15.28 39.53
N PHE A 78 -12.57 16.06 38.45
CA PHE A 78 -13.75 16.35 37.63
C PHE A 78 -14.37 15.09 37.03
N ILE A 79 -13.56 14.23 36.41
CA ILE A 79 -14.09 13.04 35.74
C ILE A 79 -14.67 12.04 36.76
N GLU A 80 -14.11 11.95 37.97
CA GLU A 80 -14.67 11.14 39.05
C GLU A 80 -15.97 11.71 39.61
N VAL A 81 -16.06 13.04 39.80
CA VAL A 81 -17.31 13.69 40.20
C VAL A 81 -18.39 13.44 39.15
N MET A 82 -18.04 13.54 37.86
CA MET A 82 -18.95 13.20 36.77
C MET A 82 -19.36 11.73 36.79
N ARG A 83 -18.43 10.81 37.06
CA ARG A 83 -18.72 9.37 37.19
C ARG A 83 -19.69 9.07 38.32
N ILE A 84 -19.51 9.71 39.47
CA ILE A 84 -20.33 9.49 40.66
C ILE A 84 -21.75 10.05 40.47
N LEU A 85 -21.86 11.23 39.84
CA LEU A 85 -23.13 11.95 39.66
C LEU A 85 -23.82 11.66 38.32
N ALA A 86 -23.26 10.78 37.49
CA ALA A 86 -23.91 10.31 36.26
C ALA A 86 -25.32 9.77 36.56
N PRO A 87 -26.29 9.95 35.65
CA PRO A 87 -26.15 10.49 34.29
C PRO A 87 -26.15 12.02 34.19
N ASP A 88 -26.54 12.74 35.24
CA ASP A 88 -26.78 14.20 35.19
C ASP A 88 -25.79 14.97 36.09
N PRO A 89 -24.50 15.07 35.70
CA PRO A 89 -23.53 15.83 36.46
C PRO A 89 -23.91 17.33 36.54
N PRO A 90 -23.79 17.97 37.72
CA PRO A 90 -24.40 19.28 38.00
C PRO A 90 -23.52 20.45 37.53
N PHE A 91 -23.14 20.45 36.25
CA PHE A 91 -22.36 21.51 35.62
C PHE A 91 -23.17 22.18 34.50
N THR A 92 -22.95 23.47 34.27
CA THR A 92 -23.56 24.18 33.12
C THR A 92 -22.72 23.95 31.87
N ASP A 93 -23.28 24.25 30.69
CA ASP A 93 -22.61 24.07 29.40
C ASP A 93 -21.30 24.87 29.31
N GLU A 94 -21.25 26.08 29.88
CA GLU A 94 -20.02 26.89 29.92
C GLU A 94 -18.93 26.21 30.73
N ILE A 95 -19.30 25.58 31.85
CA ILE A 95 -18.38 24.85 32.71
C ILE A 95 -17.94 23.55 32.02
N PHE A 96 -18.86 22.81 31.38
CA PHE A 96 -18.50 21.62 30.60
C PHE A 96 -17.47 21.94 29.53
N LYS A 97 -17.60 23.07 28.83
CA LYS A 97 -16.62 23.51 27.84
C LYS A 97 -15.22 23.67 28.43
N GLU A 98 -15.09 24.28 29.61
CA GLU A 98 -13.80 24.40 30.29
C GLU A 98 -13.26 23.03 30.77
N ILE A 99 -14.13 22.16 31.28
CA ILE A 99 -13.77 20.80 31.69
C ILE A 99 -13.26 19.99 30.49
N PHE A 100 -13.93 20.05 29.34
CA PHE A 100 -13.51 19.35 28.13
C PHE A 100 -12.19 19.88 27.59
N ARG A 101 -11.96 21.21 27.61
CA ARG A 101 -10.63 21.76 27.28
C ARG A 101 -9.54 21.18 28.17
N LEU A 102 -9.80 21.05 29.47
CA LEU A 102 -8.86 20.45 30.40
C LEU A 102 -8.60 18.98 30.05
N PHE A 103 -9.64 18.16 29.85
CA PHE A 103 -9.49 16.75 29.48
C PHE A 103 -8.70 16.56 28.17
N ILE A 104 -9.04 17.33 27.13
CA ILE A 104 -8.38 17.26 25.83
C ILE A 104 -6.90 17.64 25.95
N SER A 105 -6.58 18.64 26.78
CA SER A 105 -5.19 19.03 27.02
C SER A 105 -4.35 17.88 27.62
N GLU A 106 -4.93 17.04 28.47
CA GLU A 106 -4.25 15.89 29.06
C GLU A 106 -4.05 14.74 28.05
N PHE A 107 -4.92 14.61 27.05
CA PHE A 107 -4.79 13.58 26.01
C PHE A 107 -3.56 13.76 25.11
N SER A 108 -3.03 14.98 24.98
CA SER A 108 -1.78 15.24 24.26
C SER A 108 -0.59 14.44 24.79
N GLY A 109 -0.63 14.07 26.07
CA GLY A 109 0.41 13.29 26.74
C GLY A 109 0.19 11.78 26.77
N LEU A 110 -0.80 11.24 26.05
CA LEU A 110 -1.07 9.80 25.96
C LEU A 110 -0.01 9.03 25.16
N ALA A 111 0.73 9.73 24.29
CA ALA A 111 1.80 9.13 23.48
C ALA A 111 3.10 8.87 24.28
N ASP A 112 3.21 9.44 25.48
CA ASP A 112 4.40 9.36 26.33
C ASP A 112 4.28 8.20 27.31
N THR A 113 4.72 7.01 26.87
CA THR A 113 4.62 5.77 27.65
C THR A 113 5.52 5.75 28.89
N GLY A 114 6.53 6.62 28.96
CA GLY A 114 7.42 6.76 30.12
C GLY A 114 6.94 7.75 31.18
N SER A 115 5.83 8.45 30.92
CA SER A 115 5.31 9.48 31.81
C SER A 115 4.75 8.89 33.12
N PRO A 116 5.11 9.42 34.30
CA PRO A 116 4.48 9.02 35.57
C PRO A 116 2.99 9.41 35.65
N TYR A 117 2.52 10.23 34.70
CA TYR A 117 1.13 10.69 34.61
C TYR A 117 0.26 9.81 33.72
N LEU A 118 0.84 8.82 33.02
CA LEU A 118 0.13 8.04 32.00
C LEU A 118 -1.11 7.34 32.56
N THR A 119 -0.98 6.65 33.71
CA THR A 119 -2.10 5.92 34.32
C THR A 119 -3.30 6.83 34.62
N ARG A 120 -3.05 8.05 35.08
CA ARG A 120 -4.13 9.04 35.32
C ARG A 120 -4.77 9.52 34.02
N ARG A 121 -3.97 9.77 32.98
CA ARG A 121 -4.48 10.17 31.65
C ARG A 121 -5.33 9.08 31.01
N MET A 122 -4.90 7.82 31.14
CA MET A 122 -5.67 6.66 30.68
C MET A 122 -7.01 6.58 31.40
N LYS A 123 -7.00 6.72 32.73
CA LYS A 123 -8.23 6.72 33.54
C LYS A 123 -9.20 7.83 33.12
N ILE A 124 -8.69 9.03 32.85
CA ILE A 124 -9.52 10.14 32.33
C ILE A 124 -10.13 9.75 30.98
N LEU A 125 -9.32 9.24 30.05
CA LEU A 125 -9.79 8.85 28.71
C LEU A 125 -10.85 7.74 28.77
N GLU A 126 -10.62 6.71 29.58
CA GLU A 126 -11.55 5.58 29.76
C GLU A 126 -12.88 6.04 30.34
N ASN A 127 -12.86 6.90 31.36
CA ASN A 127 -14.08 7.45 31.94
C ASN A 127 -14.79 8.42 30.98
N VAL A 128 -14.06 9.23 30.21
CA VAL A 128 -14.64 10.10 29.16
C VAL A 128 -15.39 9.25 28.12
N ALA A 129 -14.83 8.11 27.73
CA ALA A 129 -15.48 7.15 26.84
C ALA A 129 -16.70 6.49 27.49
N ALA A 130 -16.57 6.02 28.74
CA ALA A 130 -17.61 5.30 29.46
C ALA A 130 -18.84 6.17 29.79
N LEU A 131 -18.60 7.43 30.17
CA LEU A 131 -19.65 8.40 30.47
C LEU A 131 -20.21 9.10 29.22
N ARG A 132 -19.74 8.71 28.03
CA ARG A 132 -20.13 9.31 26.75
C ARG A 132 -20.02 10.83 26.74
N CYS A 133 -18.97 11.38 27.39
CA CYS A 133 -18.79 12.84 27.49
C CYS A 133 -18.68 13.52 26.12
N SER A 134 -18.27 12.79 25.09
CA SER A 134 -18.21 13.32 23.74
C SER A 134 -19.58 13.62 23.14
N VAL A 135 -20.66 12.95 23.58
CA VAL A 135 -22.03 13.29 23.19
C VAL A 135 -22.42 14.66 23.75
N ILE A 136 -22.18 14.86 25.06
CA ILE A 136 -22.38 16.16 25.73
C ILE A 136 -21.58 17.26 25.01
N MET A 137 -20.34 16.97 24.60
CA MET A 137 -19.51 17.93 23.86
C MET A 137 -20.11 18.29 22.48
N VAL A 138 -20.74 17.33 21.79
CA VAL A 138 -21.44 17.61 20.51
C VAL A 138 -22.69 18.45 20.74
N ASP A 139 -23.49 18.11 21.76
CA ASP A 139 -24.76 18.78 22.09
C ASP A 139 -24.57 20.23 22.58
N THR A 140 -23.51 20.48 23.34
CA THR A 140 -23.13 21.82 23.84
C THR A 140 -22.48 22.70 22.76
N GLY A 141 -22.37 22.23 21.51
CA GLY A 141 -21.83 22.99 20.39
C GLY A 141 -20.31 23.14 20.39
N CYS A 142 -19.56 22.28 21.08
CA CYS A 142 -18.09 22.34 21.19
C CYS A 142 -17.36 21.70 19.99
N GLN A 143 -17.75 22.05 18.76
CA GLN A 143 -17.23 21.43 17.54
C GLN A 143 -15.71 21.63 17.34
N ASP A 144 -15.16 22.77 17.75
CA ASP A 144 -13.72 23.02 17.68
C ASP A 144 -12.94 22.07 18.60
N LEU A 145 -13.48 21.79 19.80
CA LEU A 145 -12.88 20.87 20.76
C LEU A 145 -12.93 19.42 20.27
N VAL A 146 -14.04 19.02 19.64
CA VAL A 146 -14.17 17.71 18.97
C VAL A 146 -13.05 17.53 17.94
N LEU A 147 -12.83 18.55 17.10
CA LEU A 147 -11.82 18.50 16.06
C LEU A 147 -10.40 18.44 16.64
N ASP A 148 -10.10 19.23 17.67
CA ASP A 148 -8.80 19.22 18.32
C ASP A 148 -8.52 17.89 19.02
N MET A 149 -9.52 17.31 19.67
CA MET A 149 -9.42 15.98 20.26
C MET A 149 -9.14 14.91 19.22
N ALA A 150 -9.84 14.92 18.08
CA ALA A 150 -9.58 13.98 16.98
C ALA A 150 -8.13 14.08 16.47
N LYS A 151 -7.62 15.30 16.26
CA LYS A 151 -6.21 15.51 15.86
C LYS A 151 -5.23 14.98 16.90
N ILE A 152 -5.52 15.18 18.19
CA ILE A 152 -4.69 14.67 19.30
C ILE A 152 -4.69 13.15 19.30
N PHE A 153 -5.85 12.49 19.16
CA PHE A 153 -5.93 11.03 19.12
C PHE A 153 -5.11 10.45 17.97
N PHE A 154 -5.25 10.98 16.76
CA PHE A 154 -4.42 10.54 15.63
C PHE A 154 -2.93 10.82 15.80
N SER A 155 -2.56 11.87 16.53
CA SER A 155 -1.16 12.17 16.86
C SER A 155 -0.60 11.25 17.95
N ALA A 156 -1.46 10.82 18.89
CA ALA A 156 -1.12 9.92 19.98
C ALA A 156 -1.14 8.44 19.59
N ALA A 157 -1.88 8.08 18.54
CA ALA A 157 -1.98 6.73 17.99
C ALA A 157 -0.67 6.29 17.30
N LYS A 158 0.35 5.98 18.09
CA LYS A 158 1.62 5.41 17.61
C LYS A 158 1.59 3.89 17.61
N GLN A 159 2.53 3.27 16.89
CA GLN A 159 2.73 1.83 16.96
C GLN A 159 3.08 1.41 18.39
N GLY A 160 2.46 0.32 18.88
CA GLY A 160 2.66 -0.14 20.26
C GLY A 160 1.86 0.60 21.33
N LEU A 161 0.89 1.45 20.94
CA LEU A 161 -0.07 2.02 21.87
C LEU A 161 -0.84 0.91 22.61
N GLN A 162 -1.09 1.09 23.90
CA GLN A 162 -1.87 0.14 24.70
C GLN A 162 -3.30 -0.02 24.15
N GLN A 163 -3.78 -1.26 24.13
CA GLN A 163 -5.06 -1.60 23.52
C GLN A 163 -6.25 -0.92 24.21
N CYS A 164 -6.23 -0.72 25.53
CA CYS A 164 -7.29 0.01 26.25
C CYS A 164 -7.37 1.48 25.82
N VAL A 165 -6.23 2.14 25.61
CA VAL A 165 -6.17 3.53 25.12
C VAL A 165 -6.72 3.62 23.71
N HIS A 166 -6.31 2.70 22.83
CA HIS A 166 -6.85 2.61 21.47
C HIS A 166 -8.38 2.40 21.48
N GLN A 167 -8.88 1.49 22.30
CA GLN A 167 -10.31 1.20 22.40
C GLN A 167 -11.12 2.39 22.92
N ALA A 168 -10.58 3.14 23.89
CA ALA A 168 -11.22 4.34 24.42
C ALA A 168 -11.25 5.47 23.38
N MET A 169 -10.14 5.71 22.67
CA MET A 169 -10.09 6.67 21.54
C MET A 169 -11.12 6.28 20.46
N LEU A 170 -11.15 5.01 20.06
CA LEU A 170 -12.08 4.50 19.07
C LEU A 170 -13.53 4.67 19.54
N SER A 171 -13.85 4.31 20.78
CA SER A 171 -15.19 4.45 21.35
C SER A 171 -15.66 5.90 21.32
N ILE A 172 -14.81 6.85 21.75
CA ILE A 172 -15.10 8.28 21.72
C ILE A 172 -15.34 8.77 20.29
N MET A 173 -14.47 8.40 19.34
CA MET A 173 -14.62 8.80 17.94
C MET A 173 -15.89 8.24 17.31
N THR A 174 -16.24 6.98 17.62
CA THR A 174 -17.49 6.35 17.19
C THR A 174 -18.71 7.04 17.78
N GLN A 175 -18.68 7.41 19.07
CA GLN A 175 -19.76 8.17 19.70
C GLN A 175 -19.98 9.51 18.99
N ILE A 176 -18.93 10.28 18.72
CA ILE A 176 -19.02 11.57 18.00
C ILE A 176 -19.67 11.40 16.63
N LEU A 177 -19.19 10.43 15.84
CA LEU A 177 -19.67 10.21 14.47
C LEU A 177 -21.10 9.68 14.42
N ASN A 178 -21.56 8.98 15.48
CA ASN A 178 -22.94 8.55 15.59
C ASN A 178 -23.91 9.71 15.84
N GLU A 179 -23.46 10.75 16.54
CA GLU A 179 -24.26 11.96 16.79
C GLU A 179 -24.24 12.91 15.60
N LYS A 180 -23.04 13.31 15.14
CA LYS A 180 -22.90 14.29 14.06
C LYS A 180 -21.58 14.13 13.30
N VAL A 181 -21.69 13.81 12.02
CA VAL A 181 -20.55 13.81 11.10
C VAL A 181 -20.34 15.22 10.53
N THR A 182 -19.11 15.72 10.60
CA THR A 182 -18.73 17.03 10.04
C THR A 182 -17.60 16.87 9.02
N GLN A 183 -17.54 17.76 8.02
CA GLN A 183 -16.49 17.71 6.99
C GLN A 183 -15.07 17.80 7.58
N PRO A 184 -14.75 18.69 8.54
CA PRO A 184 -13.40 18.76 9.11
C PRO A 184 -12.97 17.48 9.81
N LEU A 185 -13.91 16.78 10.45
CA LEU A 185 -13.64 15.50 11.10
C LEU A 185 -13.36 14.41 10.06
N LEU A 186 -14.15 14.38 8.99
CA LEU A 186 -13.95 13.45 7.87
C LEU A 186 -12.59 13.67 7.19
N ASP A 187 -12.18 14.92 6.98
CA ASP A 187 -10.87 15.29 6.42
C ASP A 187 -9.72 14.77 7.29
N VAL A 188 -9.84 14.87 8.62
CA VAL A 188 -8.84 14.32 9.56
C VAL A 188 -8.78 12.80 9.49
N ILE A 189 -9.93 12.12 9.38
CA ILE A 189 -9.98 10.66 9.23
C ILE A 189 -9.33 10.24 7.90
N PHE A 190 -9.72 10.85 6.78
CA PHE A 190 -9.16 10.55 5.46
C PHE A 190 -7.65 10.80 5.40
N ARG A 191 -7.16 11.90 5.99
CA ARG A 191 -5.72 12.19 6.07
C ARG A 191 -4.93 11.05 6.71
N ASN A 192 -5.47 10.44 7.77
CA ASN A 192 -4.81 9.36 8.48
C ASN A 192 -5.04 8.00 7.82
N LEU A 193 -6.19 7.82 7.15
CA LEU A 193 -6.49 6.62 6.35
C LEU A 193 -5.49 6.46 5.19
N VAL A 194 -5.15 7.53 4.49
CA VAL A 194 -4.28 7.50 3.32
C VAL A 194 -2.79 7.68 3.63
N LYS A 195 -2.35 7.57 4.88
CA LYS A 195 -0.92 7.59 5.22
C LYS A 195 -0.21 6.37 4.62
N ASP A 196 1.01 6.57 4.14
CA ASP A 196 1.87 5.48 3.66
C ASP A 196 2.33 4.57 4.80
N ASP A 197 2.57 5.17 5.98
CA ASP A 197 2.84 4.42 7.20
C ASP A 197 1.55 3.78 7.74
N LYS A 198 1.51 2.44 7.72
CA LYS A 198 0.41 1.61 8.26
C LYS A 198 0.49 1.45 9.79
N GLY A 199 0.94 2.49 10.48
CA GLY A 199 1.08 2.55 11.94
C GLY A 199 -0.23 2.74 12.71
N GLY A 200 -0.12 3.11 13.99
CA GLY A 200 -1.28 3.22 14.90
C GLY A 200 -2.38 4.18 14.43
N ALA A 201 -2.00 5.33 13.86
CA ALA A 201 -2.95 6.32 13.36
C ALA A 201 -3.76 5.81 12.16
N HIS A 202 -3.12 5.06 11.27
CA HIS A 202 -3.79 4.40 10.16
C HIS A 202 -4.77 3.34 10.68
N LYS A 203 -4.33 2.49 11.63
CA LYS A 203 -5.19 1.50 12.27
C LYS A 203 -6.41 2.14 12.93
N LEU A 204 -6.23 3.23 13.68
CA LEU A 204 -7.35 3.96 14.28
C LEU A 204 -8.34 4.48 13.22
N ALA A 205 -7.85 5.01 12.09
CA ALA A 205 -8.72 5.46 11.01
C ALA A 205 -9.52 4.29 10.41
N VAL A 206 -8.88 3.14 10.17
CA VAL A 206 -9.53 1.92 9.67
C VAL A 206 -10.64 1.46 10.62
N ASP A 207 -10.33 1.34 11.92
CA ASP A 207 -11.29 0.88 12.92
C ASP A 207 -12.48 1.86 13.05
N ILE A 208 -12.23 3.17 12.94
CA ILE A 208 -13.29 4.19 12.92
C ILE A 208 -14.20 4.00 11.70
N ILE A 209 -13.64 3.83 10.50
CA ILE A 209 -14.43 3.62 9.28
C ILE A 209 -15.28 2.36 9.41
N GLN A 210 -14.73 1.27 9.94
CA GLN A 210 -15.45 0.00 10.14
C GLN A 210 -16.61 0.16 11.11
N ASN A 211 -16.39 0.79 12.27
CA ASN A 211 -17.41 0.96 13.29
C ASN A 211 -18.50 1.97 12.91
N CYS A 212 -18.19 2.91 12.01
CA CYS A 212 -19.11 3.99 11.62
C CYS A 212 -19.56 3.89 10.15
N ALA A 213 -19.41 2.73 9.51
CA ALA A 213 -19.64 2.57 8.08
C ALA A 213 -21.03 3.05 7.66
N GLU A 214 -22.09 2.63 8.36
CA GLU A 214 -23.48 3.01 8.05
C GLU A 214 -23.72 4.53 8.13
N LYS A 215 -23.13 5.19 9.13
CA LYS A 215 -23.27 6.64 9.33
C LYS A 215 -22.46 7.44 8.30
N LEU A 216 -21.30 6.91 7.93
CA LEU A 216 -20.37 7.56 7.01
C LEU A 216 -20.75 7.34 5.54
N GLU A 217 -21.42 6.23 5.20
CA GLU A 217 -21.67 5.79 3.83
C GLU A 217 -22.24 6.90 2.95
N HIS A 218 -23.32 7.56 3.38
CA HIS A 218 -23.99 8.58 2.59
C HIS A 218 -23.06 9.77 2.26
N ILE A 219 -22.32 10.25 3.26
CA ILE A 219 -21.45 11.44 3.14
C ILE A 219 -20.20 11.09 2.32
N VAL A 220 -19.59 9.93 2.59
CA VAL A 220 -18.44 9.42 1.82
C VAL A 220 -18.83 9.20 0.36
N ARG A 221 -20.01 8.64 0.10
CA ARG A 221 -20.56 8.49 -1.24
C ARG A 221 -20.69 9.83 -1.95
N ILE A 222 -21.34 10.83 -1.33
CA ILE A 222 -21.46 12.17 -1.93
C ILE A 222 -20.07 12.74 -2.24
N PHE A 223 -19.14 12.66 -1.30
CA PHE A 223 -17.78 13.14 -1.47
C PHE A 223 -17.08 12.46 -2.65
N LEU A 224 -17.03 11.13 -2.69
CA LEU A 224 -16.34 10.37 -3.73
C LEU A 224 -17.00 10.52 -5.11
N THR A 225 -18.33 10.44 -5.17
CA THR A 225 -19.08 10.70 -6.42
C THR A 225 -18.83 12.11 -6.93
N SER A 226 -18.75 13.11 -6.04
CA SER A 226 -18.38 14.47 -6.45
C SER A 226 -16.96 14.52 -7.02
N CYS A 227 -15.99 13.80 -6.44
CA CYS A 227 -14.62 13.75 -6.95
C CYS A 227 -14.56 13.19 -8.38
N ILE A 228 -15.35 12.15 -8.64
CA ILE A 228 -15.38 11.45 -9.93
C ILE A 228 -16.14 12.24 -11.01
N LEU A 229 -17.30 12.82 -10.67
CA LEU A 229 -18.22 13.40 -11.66
C LEU A 229 -18.07 14.91 -11.85
N SER A 230 -17.64 15.66 -10.83
CA SER A 230 -17.65 17.12 -10.86
C SER A 230 -16.29 17.68 -11.28
N LYS A 231 -16.19 18.08 -12.55
CA LYS A 231 -14.96 18.61 -13.19
C LYS A 231 -14.55 20.00 -12.67
N ASP A 232 -15.50 20.79 -12.15
CA ASP A 232 -15.27 22.21 -11.81
C ASP A 232 -15.10 22.48 -10.30
N ALA A 233 -15.24 21.47 -9.44
CA ALA A 233 -15.10 21.68 -8.00
C ALA A 233 -13.62 21.94 -7.61
N PRO A 234 -13.36 22.88 -6.68
CA PRO A 234 -12.01 23.26 -6.29
C PRO A 234 -11.21 22.05 -5.81
N VAL A 235 -9.98 21.93 -6.33
CA VAL A 235 -9.09 20.82 -6.02
C VAL A 235 -8.60 20.98 -4.58
N ASN A 236 -9.02 20.09 -3.68
CA ASN A 236 -8.45 19.95 -2.35
C ASN A 236 -7.53 18.70 -2.28
N GLU A 237 -6.67 18.61 -1.25
CA GLU A 237 -5.71 17.49 -1.10
C GLU A 237 -6.41 16.13 -1.10
N HIS A 238 -7.56 16.02 -0.43
CA HIS A 238 -8.34 14.80 -0.34
C HIS A 238 -8.93 14.38 -1.70
N ARG A 239 -9.34 15.33 -2.54
CA ARG A 239 -9.79 15.09 -3.92
C ARG A 239 -8.71 14.45 -4.76
N LYS A 240 -7.45 14.88 -4.62
CA LYS A 240 -6.33 14.25 -5.33
C LYS A 240 -6.08 12.81 -4.87
N LEU A 241 -6.44 12.49 -3.63
CA LEU A 241 -6.22 11.19 -3.01
C LEU A 241 -7.45 10.28 -3.03
N HIS A 242 -8.52 10.65 -3.75
CA HIS A 242 -9.78 9.91 -3.73
C HIS A 242 -9.62 8.43 -4.17
N HIS A 243 -8.77 8.12 -5.15
CA HIS A 243 -8.46 6.73 -5.51
C HIS A 243 -7.80 5.95 -4.37
N LYS A 244 -6.91 6.59 -3.62
CA LYS A 244 -6.31 5.98 -2.43
C LYS A 244 -7.35 5.78 -1.33
N ILE A 245 -8.23 6.76 -1.11
CA ILE A 245 -9.36 6.63 -0.18
C ILE A 245 -10.26 5.44 -0.57
N ILE A 246 -10.62 5.31 -1.85
CA ILE A 246 -11.40 4.17 -2.37
C ILE A 246 -10.68 2.85 -2.07
N LEU A 247 -9.38 2.75 -2.33
CA LEU A 247 -8.62 1.52 -2.05
C LEU A 247 -8.58 1.16 -0.57
N GLU A 248 -8.42 2.15 0.32
CA GLU A 248 -8.39 1.91 1.76
C GLU A 248 -9.77 1.51 2.28
N ILE A 249 -10.84 2.20 1.86
CA ILE A 249 -12.21 1.87 2.24
C ILE A 249 -12.60 0.50 1.70
N PHE A 250 -12.19 0.13 0.48
CA PHE A 250 -12.48 -1.19 -0.08
C PHE A 250 -11.92 -2.33 0.78
N GLN A 251 -10.79 -2.12 1.44
CA GLN A 251 -10.17 -3.13 2.30
C GLN A 251 -10.86 -3.28 3.67
N CYS A 252 -11.47 -2.21 4.19
CA CYS A 252 -12.03 -2.23 5.54
C CYS A 252 -13.56 -2.20 5.60
N ALA A 253 -14.23 -1.51 4.68
CA ALA A 253 -15.69 -1.33 4.61
C ALA A 253 -16.18 -1.22 3.14
N PRO A 254 -16.01 -2.27 2.30
CA PRO A 254 -16.31 -2.23 0.87
C PRO A 254 -17.77 -1.88 0.54
N GLN A 255 -18.72 -2.20 1.43
CA GLN A 255 -20.14 -1.89 1.26
C GLN A 255 -20.41 -0.40 1.04
N MET A 256 -19.58 0.48 1.63
CA MET A 256 -19.72 1.93 1.48
C MET A 256 -19.49 2.40 0.03
N LEU A 257 -18.85 1.57 -0.80
CA LEU A 257 -18.44 1.93 -2.16
C LEU A 257 -19.41 1.43 -3.23
N PHE A 258 -20.45 0.67 -2.89
CA PHE A 258 -21.35 0.07 -3.90
C PHE A 258 -21.96 1.09 -4.86
N ALA A 259 -22.33 2.28 -4.37
CA ALA A 259 -22.86 3.35 -5.20
C ALA A 259 -21.78 4.19 -5.91
N VAL A 260 -20.52 4.10 -5.47
CA VAL A 260 -19.38 4.84 -6.03
C VAL A 260 -18.71 4.05 -7.15
N ILE A 261 -18.62 2.73 -7.02
CA ILE A 261 -17.94 1.84 -7.97
C ILE A 261 -18.46 2.02 -9.42
N PRO A 262 -19.78 2.06 -9.68
CA PRO A 262 -20.28 2.30 -11.04
C PRO A 262 -19.80 3.62 -11.65
N CYS A 263 -19.59 4.66 -10.82
CA CYS A 263 -19.13 5.96 -11.29
C CYS A 263 -17.70 5.92 -11.87
N LEU A 264 -16.86 4.96 -11.48
CA LEU A 264 -15.50 4.80 -12.03
C LEU A 264 -15.49 4.58 -13.56
N THR A 265 -16.60 4.14 -14.13
CA THR A 265 -16.79 4.05 -15.59
C THR A 265 -16.58 5.42 -16.26
N HIS A 266 -17.00 6.52 -15.62
CA HIS A 266 -16.79 7.86 -16.17
C HIS A 266 -15.32 8.24 -16.25
N GLU A 267 -14.50 7.78 -15.30
CA GLU A 267 -13.05 8.05 -15.33
C GLU A 267 -12.36 7.23 -16.42
N LEU A 268 -12.73 5.96 -16.59
CA LEU A 268 -12.26 5.12 -17.69
C LEU A 268 -12.62 5.71 -19.07
N LEU A 269 -13.74 6.43 -19.16
CA LEU A 269 -14.24 7.06 -20.38
C LEU A 269 -13.82 8.53 -20.52
N SER A 270 -13.05 9.08 -19.58
CA SER A 270 -12.63 10.47 -19.58
C SER A 270 -11.80 10.82 -20.82
N ASP A 271 -11.92 12.04 -21.33
CA ASP A 271 -11.08 12.54 -22.42
C ASP A 271 -9.62 12.73 -21.97
N GLN A 272 -9.39 12.96 -20.67
CA GLN A 272 -8.07 13.18 -20.10
C GLN A 272 -7.32 11.87 -19.89
N VAL A 273 -6.10 11.77 -20.44
CA VAL A 273 -5.28 10.56 -20.38
C VAL A 273 -4.92 10.20 -18.95
N ASP A 274 -4.53 11.17 -18.13
CA ASP A 274 -4.11 10.95 -16.74
C ASP A 274 -5.24 10.38 -15.88
N ILE A 275 -6.48 10.84 -16.09
CA ILE A 275 -7.66 10.33 -15.37
C ILE A 275 -7.90 8.86 -15.75
N ARG A 276 -7.84 8.52 -17.05
CA ARG A 276 -8.00 7.13 -17.49
C ARG A 276 -6.89 6.24 -16.96
N LEU A 277 -5.66 6.74 -16.90
CA LEU A 277 -4.49 6.03 -16.39
C LEU A 277 -4.66 5.65 -14.92
N GLU A 278 -5.02 6.64 -14.08
CA GLU A 278 -5.25 6.41 -12.65
C GLU A 278 -6.45 5.47 -12.40
N ALA A 279 -7.53 5.60 -13.18
CA ALA A 279 -8.67 4.67 -13.11
C ALA A 279 -8.30 3.21 -13.44
N VAL A 280 -7.44 3.00 -14.45
CA VAL A 280 -6.90 1.66 -14.78
C VAL A 280 -6.07 1.11 -13.62
N HIS A 281 -5.21 1.93 -13.00
CA HIS A 281 -4.43 1.51 -11.84
C HIS A 281 -5.31 1.16 -10.62
N LEU A 282 -6.31 1.98 -10.32
CA LEU A 282 -7.27 1.75 -9.24
C LEU A 282 -8.00 0.42 -9.45
N ILE A 283 -8.64 0.23 -10.61
CA ILE A 283 -9.43 -0.98 -10.90
C ILE A 283 -8.55 -2.22 -10.93
N GLY A 284 -7.33 -2.13 -11.48
CA GLY A 284 -6.35 -3.22 -11.43
C GLY A 284 -6.04 -3.66 -10.00
N LYS A 285 -5.86 -2.70 -9.07
CA LYS A 285 -5.64 -3.00 -7.64
C LYS A 285 -6.87 -3.60 -6.97
N LEU A 286 -8.08 -3.10 -7.25
CA LEU A 286 -9.34 -3.65 -6.71
C LEU A 286 -9.56 -5.11 -7.16
N LEU A 287 -9.25 -5.42 -8.42
CA LEU A 287 -9.27 -6.79 -8.94
C LEU A 287 -8.29 -7.68 -8.17
N VAL A 288 -7.04 -7.25 -7.98
CA VAL A 288 -6.04 -8.03 -7.24
C VAL A 288 -6.43 -8.24 -5.77
N PHE A 289 -6.86 -7.19 -5.06
CA PHE A 289 -7.23 -7.27 -3.64
C PHE A 289 -8.43 -8.19 -3.37
N SER A 290 -9.39 -8.22 -4.30
CA SER A 290 -10.57 -9.08 -4.19
C SER A 290 -10.36 -10.50 -4.73
N ASN A 291 -9.14 -10.84 -5.14
CA ASN A 291 -8.83 -12.09 -5.83
C ASN A 291 -9.76 -12.31 -7.05
N LEU A 292 -9.92 -11.25 -7.85
CA LEU A 292 -10.76 -11.12 -9.04
C LEU A 292 -12.29 -11.16 -8.83
N ARG A 293 -12.78 -11.31 -7.60
CA ARG A 293 -14.22 -11.26 -7.30
C ARG A 293 -14.87 -9.93 -7.70
N PHE A 294 -14.14 -8.82 -7.54
CA PHE A 294 -14.60 -7.50 -7.96
C PHE A 294 -15.03 -7.46 -9.43
N GLY A 295 -14.31 -8.14 -10.32
CA GLY A 295 -14.64 -8.21 -11.74
C GLY A 295 -15.85 -9.09 -12.05
N GLN A 296 -16.13 -10.08 -11.19
CA GLN A 296 -17.32 -10.94 -11.30
C GLN A 296 -18.58 -10.20 -10.87
N GLU A 297 -18.47 -9.41 -9.79
CA GLU A 297 -19.56 -8.63 -9.20
C GLU A 297 -19.87 -7.36 -10.01
N ASN A 298 -18.85 -6.71 -10.58
CA ASN A 298 -18.96 -5.44 -11.29
C ASN A 298 -18.69 -5.58 -12.79
N GLN A 299 -19.44 -6.48 -13.45
CA GLN A 299 -19.17 -6.89 -14.83
C GLN A 299 -19.15 -5.73 -15.84
N ILE A 300 -20.05 -4.76 -15.71
CA ILE A 300 -20.12 -3.61 -16.62
C ILE A 300 -18.82 -2.80 -16.56
N LEU A 301 -18.38 -2.46 -15.34
CA LEU A 301 -17.13 -1.72 -15.11
C LEU A 301 -15.92 -2.54 -15.58
N PHE A 302 -15.92 -3.85 -15.30
CA PHE A 302 -14.85 -4.75 -15.72
C PHE A 302 -14.74 -4.83 -17.25
N MET A 303 -15.86 -4.89 -17.97
CA MET A 303 -15.85 -4.86 -19.44
C MET A 303 -15.30 -3.53 -19.98
N GLU A 304 -15.61 -2.41 -19.34
CA GLU A 304 -15.03 -1.11 -19.72
C GLU A 304 -13.53 -1.03 -19.43
N PHE A 305 -13.08 -1.63 -18.33
CA PHE A 305 -11.66 -1.80 -18.03
C PHE A 305 -10.95 -2.63 -19.11
N LEU A 306 -11.54 -3.75 -19.57
CA LEU A 306 -10.95 -4.55 -20.64
C LEU A 306 -10.85 -3.78 -21.97
N LYS A 307 -11.76 -2.84 -22.25
CA LYS A 307 -11.64 -1.98 -23.44
C LYS A 307 -10.42 -1.06 -23.39
N ARG A 308 -9.85 -0.78 -22.20
CA ARG A 308 -8.62 0.03 -22.06
C ARG A 308 -7.38 -0.64 -22.63
N PHE A 309 -7.41 -1.95 -22.87
CA PHE A 309 -6.38 -2.61 -23.66
C PHE A 309 -6.36 -2.12 -25.10
N SER A 310 -7.43 -1.48 -25.59
CA SER A 310 -7.47 -0.82 -26.92
C SER A 310 -7.65 0.70 -26.79
N ASP A 311 -7.20 1.30 -25.68
CA ASP A 311 -7.25 2.76 -25.49
C ASP A 311 -6.44 3.49 -26.58
N LYS A 312 -6.84 4.73 -26.89
CA LYS A 312 -6.12 5.59 -27.85
C LYS A 312 -4.68 5.84 -27.38
N SER A 313 -4.48 6.05 -26.08
CA SER A 313 -3.15 6.29 -25.51
C SER A 313 -2.38 4.99 -25.29
N ALA A 314 -1.14 4.93 -25.80
CA ALA A 314 -0.25 3.79 -25.58
C ALA A 314 0.08 3.58 -24.09
N GLU A 315 0.16 4.65 -23.30
CA GLU A 315 0.46 4.60 -21.87
C GLU A 315 -0.67 3.93 -21.08
N VAL A 316 -1.93 4.22 -21.43
CA VAL A 316 -3.10 3.57 -20.83
C VAL A 316 -3.13 2.08 -21.20
N ARG A 317 -2.79 1.73 -22.45
CA ARG A 317 -2.69 0.31 -22.86
C ARG A 317 -1.58 -0.43 -22.10
N ILE A 318 -0.44 0.22 -21.86
CA ILE A 318 0.65 -0.33 -21.05
C ILE A 318 0.20 -0.55 -19.60
N ALA A 319 -0.46 0.43 -18.99
CA ALA A 319 -1.01 0.28 -17.64
C ALA A 319 -2.03 -0.86 -17.54
N ALA A 320 -2.88 -1.03 -18.56
CA ALA A 320 -3.82 -2.14 -18.63
C ALA A 320 -3.09 -3.50 -18.70
N ILE A 321 -1.99 -3.61 -19.45
CA ILE A 321 -1.13 -4.81 -19.48
C ILE A 321 -0.50 -5.09 -18.11
N ASP A 322 0.02 -4.06 -17.44
CA ASP A 322 0.64 -4.21 -16.12
C ASP A 322 -0.38 -4.65 -15.07
N ALA A 323 -1.60 -4.08 -15.10
CA ALA A 323 -2.73 -4.53 -14.31
C ALA A 323 -3.15 -5.98 -14.65
N ALA A 324 -3.15 -6.35 -15.93
CA ALA A 324 -3.46 -7.70 -16.40
C ALA A 324 -2.53 -8.74 -15.79
N LYS A 325 -1.23 -8.46 -15.83
CA LYS A 325 -0.18 -9.29 -15.26
C LYS A 325 -0.41 -9.48 -13.75
N ALA A 326 -0.64 -8.40 -13.02
CA ALA A 326 -0.91 -8.48 -11.59
C ALA A 326 -2.18 -9.30 -11.27
N CYS A 327 -3.25 -9.10 -12.03
CA CYS A 327 -4.50 -9.85 -11.89
C CYS A 327 -4.30 -11.35 -12.09
N TYR A 328 -3.59 -11.75 -13.15
CA TYR A 328 -3.38 -13.16 -13.46
C TYR A 328 -2.43 -13.86 -12.46
N ILE A 329 -1.48 -13.11 -11.87
CA ILE A 329 -0.65 -13.60 -10.76
C ILE A 329 -1.50 -13.84 -9.51
N ALA A 330 -2.47 -12.96 -9.22
CA ALA A 330 -3.35 -13.11 -8.06
C ALA A 330 -4.27 -14.33 -8.19
N ALA A 331 -4.90 -14.51 -9.35
CA ALA A 331 -5.64 -15.72 -9.70
C ALA A 331 -5.51 -16.03 -11.19
N SER A 332 -5.09 -17.26 -11.50
CA SER A 332 -4.83 -17.73 -12.86
C SER A 332 -6.00 -18.50 -13.49
N SER A 333 -7.11 -18.66 -12.76
CA SER A 333 -8.28 -19.44 -13.18
C SER A 333 -9.59 -18.64 -13.15
N GLY A 334 -10.60 -19.12 -13.87
CA GLY A 334 -11.92 -18.48 -13.97
C GLY A 334 -12.05 -17.46 -15.10
N ASN A 335 -13.30 -17.06 -15.38
CA ASN A 335 -13.65 -16.24 -16.55
C ASN A 335 -12.94 -14.87 -16.56
N VAL A 336 -12.80 -14.23 -15.39
CA VAL A 336 -12.11 -12.93 -15.27
C VAL A 336 -10.63 -13.06 -15.66
N ALA A 337 -9.93 -14.07 -15.12
CA ALA A 337 -8.52 -14.32 -15.46
C ALA A 337 -8.34 -14.64 -16.95
N GLN A 338 -9.23 -15.45 -17.53
CA GLN A 338 -9.21 -15.77 -18.96
C GLN A 338 -9.45 -14.54 -19.84
N ASN A 339 -10.42 -13.69 -19.48
CA ASN A 339 -10.70 -12.46 -20.23
C ASN A 339 -9.52 -11.48 -20.17
N VAL A 340 -8.89 -11.33 -19.01
CA VAL A 340 -7.67 -10.52 -18.85
C VAL A 340 -6.53 -11.08 -19.72
N LEU A 341 -6.33 -12.39 -19.69
CA LEU A 341 -5.27 -13.04 -20.48
C LEU A 341 -5.51 -12.87 -21.99
N LYS A 342 -6.75 -13.03 -22.45
CA LYS A 342 -7.13 -12.82 -23.85
C LYS A 342 -6.94 -11.36 -24.29
N SER A 343 -7.27 -10.40 -23.44
CA SER A 343 -7.01 -8.97 -23.71
C SER A 343 -5.51 -8.67 -23.80
N LEU A 344 -4.70 -9.28 -22.93
CA LEU A 344 -3.24 -9.22 -22.99
C LEU A 344 -2.68 -9.84 -24.28
N GLU A 345 -3.16 -11.02 -24.67
CA GLU A 345 -2.78 -11.71 -25.92
C GLU A 345 -2.96 -10.80 -27.14
N GLY A 346 -4.11 -10.12 -27.22
CA GLY A 346 -4.40 -9.18 -28.30
C GLY A 346 -3.40 -8.02 -28.42
N ARG A 347 -2.62 -7.72 -27.36
CA ARG A 347 -1.58 -6.67 -27.37
C ARG A 347 -0.23 -7.12 -27.89
N LEU A 348 -0.01 -8.41 -28.11
CA LEU A 348 1.21 -8.87 -28.80
C LEU A 348 1.31 -8.29 -30.22
N LEU A 349 0.18 -7.97 -30.86
CA LEU A 349 0.08 -7.38 -32.21
C LEU A 349 -0.25 -5.88 -32.20
N ASP A 350 -0.06 -5.17 -31.08
CA ASP A 350 -0.39 -3.74 -30.99
C ASP A 350 0.36 -2.89 -32.04
N PHE A 351 -0.23 -1.78 -32.46
CA PHE A 351 0.39 -0.89 -33.44
C PHE A 351 1.58 -0.10 -32.87
N ASP A 352 1.61 0.10 -31.55
CA ASP A 352 2.70 0.75 -30.85
C ASP A 352 3.77 -0.28 -30.42
N ASP A 353 5.04 0.01 -30.66
CA ASP A 353 6.14 -0.90 -30.32
C ASP A 353 6.39 -1.04 -28.83
N LYS A 354 6.20 0.03 -28.04
CA LYS A 354 6.36 -0.04 -26.58
C LYS A 354 5.28 -0.94 -25.98
N VAL A 355 4.05 -0.87 -26.48
CA VAL A 355 2.95 -1.75 -26.06
C VAL A 355 3.26 -3.21 -26.40
N ARG A 356 3.73 -3.50 -27.61
CA ARG A 356 4.13 -4.87 -28.01
C ARG A 356 5.26 -5.43 -27.14
N ILE A 357 6.29 -4.62 -26.89
CA ILE A 357 7.40 -5.01 -25.99
C ILE A 357 6.86 -5.33 -24.60
N ARG A 358 6.01 -4.46 -24.04
CA ARG A 358 5.42 -4.67 -22.73
C ARG A 358 4.54 -5.92 -22.67
N ALA A 359 3.73 -6.19 -23.70
CA ALA A 359 2.89 -7.39 -23.78
C ALA A 359 3.73 -8.68 -23.76
N VAL A 360 4.82 -8.72 -24.54
CA VAL A 360 5.77 -9.86 -24.53
C VAL A 360 6.40 -10.04 -23.16
N TYR A 361 6.79 -8.94 -22.50
CA TYR A 361 7.36 -8.99 -21.16
C TYR A 361 6.37 -9.58 -20.15
N ALA A 362 5.13 -9.11 -20.17
CA ALA A 362 4.07 -9.63 -19.31
C ALA A 362 3.81 -11.11 -19.54
N VAL A 363 3.64 -11.56 -20.80
CA VAL A 363 3.45 -12.98 -21.15
C VAL A 363 4.61 -13.84 -20.65
N CYS A 364 5.86 -13.42 -20.88
CA CYS A 364 7.02 -14.18 -20.43
C CYS A 364 7.12 -14.21 -18.90
N ASP A 365 6.81 -13.11 -18.20
CA ASP A 365 6.83 -13.07 -16.74
C ASP A 365 5.75 -13.97 -16.12
N LEU A 366 4.55 -14.00 -16.72
CA LEU A 366 3.47 -14.89 -16.29
C LEU A 366 3.88 -16.36 -16.48
N ALA A 367 4.45 -16.70 -17.63
CA ALA A 367 4.98 -18.04 -17.88
C ALA A 367 6.06 -18.44 -16.86
N LYS A 368 7.02 -17.55 -16.59
CA LYS A 368 8.04 -17.77 -15.55
C LYS A 368 7.41 -18.03 -14.19
N SER A 369 6.35 -17.30 -13.82
CA SER A 369 5.73 -17.45 -12.50
C SER A 369 5.09 -18.83 -12.28
N ASN A 370 4.56 -19.47 -13.34
CA ASN A 370 3.99 -20.81 -13.28
C ASN A 370 4.11 -21.54 -14.62
N LEU A 371 5.27 -22.16 -14.87
CA LEU A 371 5.58 -22.82 -16.14
C LEU A 371 4.62 -23.97 -16.48
N SER A 372 4.06 -24.64 -15.47
CA SER A 372 3.19 -25.81 -15.63
C SER A 372 1.75 -25.45 -15.99
N SER A 373 1.21 -24.34 -15.47
CA SER A 373 -0.20 -24.00 -15.67
C SER A 373 -0.43 -22.87 -16.67
N PHE A 374 0.62 -22.14 -17.04
CA PHE A 374 0.50 -21.04 -18.00
C PHE A 374 0.25 -21.58 -19.42
N PRO A 375 -0.70 -21.01 -20.21
CA PRO A 375 -0.98 -21.45 -21.57
C PRO A 375 0.24 -21.25 -22.49
N SER A 376 0.97 -22.34 -22.74
CA SER A 376 2.27 -22.30 -23.37
C SER A 376 2.23 -21.88 -24.85
N GLU A 377 1.06 -21.93 -25.49
CA GLU A 377 0.81 -21.44 -26.85
C GLU A 377 1.09 -19.94 -26.97
N LEU A 378 0.82 -19.16 -25.91
CA LEU A 378 1.08 -17.71 -25.86
C LEU A 378 2.57 -17.39 -25.98
N ILE A 379 3.46 -18.30 -25.54
CA ILE A 379 4.90 -18.14 -25.68
C ILE A 379 5.32 -18.17 -27.14
N LEU A 380 4.71 -19.06 -27.95
CA LEU A 380 5.01 -19.13 -29.38
C LEU A 380 4.50 -17.88 -30.10
N GLN A 381 3.31 -17.38 -29.73
CA GLN A 381 2.79 -16.13 -30.28
C GLN A 381 3.68 -14.93 -29.92
N ALA A 382 4.16 -14.85 -28.67
CA ALA A 382 5.12 -13.84 -28.25
C ALA A 382 6.44 -13.97 -29.04
N ALA A 383 6.90 -15.19 -29.29
CA ALA A 383 8.10 -15.47 -30.08
C ALA A 383 7.99 -15.05 -31.56
N GLU A 384 6.78 -14.96 -32.12
CA GLU A 384 6.60 -14.38 -33.46
C GLU A 384 7.01 -12.90 -33.53
N ARG A 385 7.18 -12.20 -32.38
CA ARG A 385 7.76 -10.84 -32.33
C ARG A 385 9.25 -10.78 -32.60
N LEU A 386 9.93 -11.91 -32.73
CA LEU A 386 11.29 -11.95 -33.28
C LEU A 386 11.33 -11.58 -34.78
N ARG A 387 10.18 -11.56 -35.46
CA ARG A 387 10.04 -11.14 -36.87
C ARG A 387 9.45 -9.74 -37.03
N ASP A 388 9.42 -8.96 -35.94
CA ASP A 388 8.86 -7.62 -35.94
C ASP A 388 9.57 -6.70 -36.94
N LYS A 389 8.84 -5.78 -37.57
CA LYS A 389 9.43 -4.77 -38.47
C LYS A 389 10.45 -3.88 -37.73
N LYS A 390 10.19 -3.55 -36.46
CA LYS A 390 11.07 -2.69 -35.66
C LYS A 390 12.17 -3.49 -34.97
N ILE A 391 13.42 -3.15 -35.25
CA ILE A 391 14.62 -3.77 -34.64
C ILE A 391 14.56 -3.69 -33.10
N SER A 392 14.08 -2.57 -32.55
CA SER A 392 13.93 -2.37 -31.09
C SER A 392 13.07 -3.46 -30.46
N VAL A 393 11.96 -3.83 -31.10
CA VAL A 393 11.07 -4.91 -30.64
C VAL A 393 11.80 -6.24 -30.70
N ARG A 394 12.41 -6.58 -31.85
CA ARG A 394 13.14 -7.85 -32.03
C ARG A 394 14.21 -8.04 -30.95
N LYS A 395 15.01 -7.01 -30.66
CA LYS A 395 16.05 -7.05 -29.61
C LYS A 395 15.46 -7.30 -28.22
N ASN A 396 14.43 -6.54 -27.84
CA ASN A 396 13.80 -6.69 -26.53
C ASN A 396 13.14 -8.06 -26.34
N VAL A 397 12.49 -8.56 -27.39
CA VAL A 397 11.85 -9.88 -27.41
C VAL A 397 12.90 -10.99 -27.28
N MET A 398 14.01 -10.90 -28.03
CA MET A 398 15.12 -11.85 -27.95
C MET A 398 15.65 -11.97 -26.52
N HIS A 399 16.00 -10.84 -25.89
CA HIS A 399 16.50 -10.85 -24.51
C HIS A 399 15.47 -11.44 -23.54
N LYS A 400 14.18 -11.11 -23.70
CA LYS A 400 13.14 -11.60 -22.80
C LYS A 400 12.86 -13.10 -22.95
N LEU A 401 12.91 -13.62 -24.18
CA LEU A 401 12.75 -15.05 -24.45
C LEU A 401 13.97 -15.86 -24.00
N LEU A 402 15.19 -15.32 -24.15
CA LEU A 402 16.38 -15.91 -23.56
C LEU A 402 16.25 -16.00 -22.03
N ASP A 403 15.78 -14.92 -21.41
CA ASP A 403 15.52 -14.87 -19.97
C ASP A 403 14.46 -15.89 -19.52
N LEU A 404 13.39 -16.07 -20.28
CA LEU A 404 12.39 -17.13 -20.06
C LEU A 404 12.98 -18.53 -20.22
N TYR A 405 13.71 -18.78 -21.30
CA TYR A 405 14.26 -20.10 -21.60
C TYR A 405 15.29 -20.52 -20.54
N ARG A 406 16.13 -19.60 -20.04
CA ARG A 406 17.06 -19.92 -18.94
C ARG A 406 16.34 -20.31 -17.65
N ASP A 407 15.30 -19.56 -17.26
CA ASP A 407 14.50 -19.87 -16.06
C ASP A 407 13.80 -21.24 -16.20
N TYR A 408 13.28 -21.52 -17.39
CA TYR A 408 12.72 -22.82 -17.75
C TYR A 408 13.74 -23.96 -17.59
N CYS A 409 14.91 -23.85 -18.21
CA CYS A 409 15.98 -24.85 -18.10
C CYS A 409 16.44 -25.06 -16.65
N GLU A 410 16.58 -23.98 -15.88
CA GLU A 410 16.95 -24.06 -14.46
C GLU A 410 15.90 -24.82 -13.65
N LYS A 411 14.61 -24.54 -13.89
CA LYS A 411 13.51 -25.21 -13.20
C LYS A 411 13.38 -26.68 -13.60
N CYS A 412 13.70 -27.03 -14.86
CA CYS A 412 13.81 -28.42 -15.30
C CYS A 412 14.94 -29.17 -14.60
N SER A 413 16.12 -28.57 -14.48
CA SER A 413 17.26 -29.15 -13.75
C SER A 413 16.94 -29.39 -12.28
N LYS A 414 16.20 -28.47 -11.63
CA LYS A 414 15.73 -28.61 -10.25
C LYS A 414 14.56 -29.60 -10.08
N GLY A 415 14.02 -30.18 -11.15
CA GLY A 415 12.84 -31.04 -11.11
C GLY A 415 11.52 -30.32 -10.79
N THR A 416 11.52 -28.98 -10.83
CA THR A 416 10.33 -28.15 -10.52
C THR A 416 9.47 -27.84 -11.75
N ALA A 417 9.94 -28.17 -12.95
CA ALA A 417 9.19 -28.10 -14.20
C ALA A 417 9.53 -29.31 -15.09
N ALA A 418 8.54 -29.85 -15.79
CA ALA A 418 8.75 -30.90 -16.78
C ALA A 418 9.25 -30.32 -18.11
N ILE A 419 9.85 -31.16 -18.95
CA ILE A 419 10.17 -30.78 -20.32
C ILE A 419 8.87 -30.42 -21.05
N ASN A 420 8.85 -29.29 -21.76
CA ASN A 420 7.66 -28.77 -22.40
C ASN A 420 8.01 -28.28 -23.81
N THR A 421 7.25 -28.78 -24.77
CA THR A 421 7.49 -28.65 -26.21
C THR A 421 7.43 -27.21 -26.73
N HIS A 422 6.71 -26.31 -26.06
CA HIS A 422 6.58 -24.92 -26.48
C HIS A 422 7.80 -24.10 -26.05
N TYR A 423 8.31 -24.29 -24.83
CA TYR A 423 9.53 -23.62 -24.36
C TYR A 423 10.75 -24.12 -25.15
N GLU A 424 10.81 -25.42 -25.48
CA GLU A 424 11.88 -25.98 -26.32
C GLU A 424 11.85 -25.49 -27.78
N GLN A 425 10.79 -24.82 -28.23
CA GLN A 425 10.81 -24.18 -29.55
C GLN A 425 11.43 -22.78 -29.53
N ILE A 426 11.68 -22.18 -28.35
CA ILE A 426 12.28 -20.84 -28.24
C ILE A 426 13.64 -20.76 -28.96
N PRO A 427 14.61 -21.69 -28.76
CA PRO A 427 15.90 -21.66 -29.46
C PRO A 427 15.74 -21.71 -30.99
N ALA A 428 14.80 -22.50 -31.49
CA ALA A 428 14.52 -22.57 -32.93
C ALA A 428 14.00 -21.23 -33.49
N LYS A 429 13.25 -20.46 -32.70
CA LYS A 429 12.81 -19.11 -33.08
C LYS A 429 13.94 -18.09 -33.04
N LEU A 430 14.82 -18.18 -32.03
CA LEU A 430 15.96 -17.29 -31.84
C LEU A 430 17.02 -17.46 -32.94
N ILE A 431 17.34 -18.70 -33.34
CA ILE A 431 18.47 -18.97 -34.24
C ILE A 431 18.30 -18.32 -35.62
N VAL A 432 17.06 -18.15 -36.08
CA VAL A 432 16.73 -17.55 -37.39
C VAL A 432 17.07 -16.06 -37.45
N LEU A 433 17.20 -15.39 -36.30
CA LEU A 433 17.69 -14.00 -36.25
C LEU A 433 19.05 -13.85 -36.94
N CYS A 434 19.84 -14.92 -37.07
CA CYS A 434 21.13 -14.87 -37.77
C CYS A 434 21.06 -14.37 -39.23
N PHE A 435 19.87 -14.42 -39.83
CA PHE A 435 19.62 -13.94 -41.19
C PHE A 435 19.15 -12.49 -41.25
N ASP A 436 18.90 -11.86 -40.10
CA ASP A 436 18.57 -10.44 -40.02
C ASP A 436 19.79 -9.60 -40.42
N LYS A 437 19.64 -8.87 -41.54
CA LYS A 437 20.70 -8.04 -42.10
C LYS A 437 20.71 -6.63 -41.51
N ASP A 438 19.61 -6.22 -40.90
CA ASP A 438 19.41 -4.85 -40.43
C ASP A 438 19.93 -4.64 -39.00
N CYS A 439 20.25 -5.73 -38.29
CA CYS A 439 20.70 -5.71 -36.90
C CYS A 439 22.08 -6.38 -36.74
N GLU A 440 23.11 -5.60 -36.43
CA GLU A 440 24.46 -6.14 -36.23
C GLU A 440 24.54 -7.16 -35.09
N SER A 441 23.75 -6.96 -34.02
CA SER A 441 23.67 -7.88 -32.88
C SER A 441 23.20 -9.28 -33.29
N PHE A 442 22.48 -9.38 -34.40
CA PHE A 442 21.97 -10.66 -34.90
C PHE A 442 22.86 -11.28 -35.98
N ARG A 443 24.04 -10.72 -36.28
CA ARG A 443 24.97 -11.40 -37.22
C ARG A 443 25.33 -12.81 -36.71
N PRO A 444 25.62 -13.78 -37.59
CA PRO A 444 25.88 -15.16 -37.19
C PRO A 444 26.95 -15.34 -36.11
N HIS A 445 28.02 -14.54 -36.14
CA HIS A 445 29.08 -14.58 -35.11
C HIS A 445 28.56 -14.22 -33.71
N ASN A 446 27.71 -13.18 -33.61
CA ASN A 446 27.12 -12.71 -32.36
C ASN A 446 26.04 -13.68 -31.87
N MET A 447 25.18 -14.18 -32.77
CA MET A 447 24.24 -15.24 -32.44
C MET A 447 24.94 -16.51 -31.95
N GLY A 448 26.13 -16.81 -32.49
CA GLY A 448 26.96 -17.90 -32.01
C GLY A 448 27.43 -17.74 -30.56
N LEU A 449 27.72 -16.51 -30.12
CA LEU A 449 28.04 -16.20 -28.73
C LEU A 449 26.81 -16.38 -27.83
N ILE A 450 25.66 -15.85 -28.24
CA ILE A 450 24.39 -16.01 -27.50
C ILE A 450 24.08 -17.50 -27.27
N PHE A 451 24.19 -18.33 -28.31
CA PHE A 451 23.92 -19.78 -28.18
C PHE A 451 24.97 -20.54 -27.36
N ALA A 452 26.22 -20.05 -27.33
CA ALA A 452 27.30 -20.70 -26.60
C ALA A 452 27.36 -20.29 -25.12
N GLU A 453 27.07 -19.02 -24.82
CA GLU A 453 27.34 -18.40 -23.52
C GLU A 453 26.08 -17.96 -22.78
N GLU A 454 25.00 -17.60 -23.48
CA GLU A 454 23.82 -16.97 -22.88
C GLU A 454 22.55 -17.85 -22.89
N LEU A 455 22.48 -18.86 -23.78
CA LEU A 455 21.27 -19.67 -23.97
C LEU A 455 20.88 -20.45 -22.71
N PHE A 456 21.86 -20.97 -21.99
CA PHE A 456 21.66 -21.75 -20.78
C PHE A 456 22.15 -20.99 -19.54
N PRO A 457 21.50 -21.17 -18.38
CA PRO A 457 21.99 -20.63 -17.13
C PRO A 457 23.31 -21.31 -16.72
N SER A 458 24.17 -20.57 -16.01
CA SER A 458 25.49 -21.05 -15.60
C SER A 458 25.51 -22.37 -14.79
N PRO A 459 24.52 -22.68 -13.92
CA PRO A 459 24.56 -23.90 -13.10
C PRO A 459 24.36 -25.20 -13.88
N LEU A 460 23.84 -25.15 -15.10
CA LEU A 460 23.51 -26.37 -15.86
C LEU A 460 24.78 -27.11 -16.28
N SER A 461 24.83 -28.41 -15.98
CA SER A 461 25.90 -29.31 -16.38
C SER A 461 25.91 -29.56 -17.89
N PRO A 462 27.04 -30.02 -18.47
CA PRO A 462 27.10 -30.39 -19.89
C PRO A 462 26.06 -31.43 -20.31
N LYS A 463 25.74 -32.39 -19.42
CA LYS A 463 24.72 -33.41 -19.67
C LYS A 463 23.33 -32.79 -19.77
N GLU A 464 22.98 -31.89 -18.86
CA GLU A 464 21.67 -31.20 -18.88
C GLU A 464 21.51 -30.29 -20.09
N ARG A 465 22.56 -29.52 -20.44
CA ARG A 465 22.56 -28.73 -21.67
C ARG A 465 22.37 -29.61 -22.90
N ALA A 466 23.05 -30.77 -22.95
CA ALA A 466 22.92 -31.71 -24.06
C ALA A 466 21.50 -32.26 -24.21
N MET A 467 20.80 -32.54 -23.10
CA MET A 467 19.40 -32.97 -23.14
C MET A 467 18.51 -31.91 -23.80
N HIS A 468 18.59 -30.66 -23.34
CA HIS A 468 17.84 -29.56 -23.96
C HIS A 468 18.22 -29.37 -25.45
N TRP A 469 19.50 -29.45 -25.80
CA TRP A 469 19.95 -29.41 -27.20
C TRP A 469 19.28 -30.48 -28.06
N VAL A 470 19.23 -31.72 -27.57
CA VAL A 470 18.56 -32.82 -28.30
C VAL A 470 17.07 -32.52 -28.48
N GLU A 471 16.40 -32.06 -27.42
CA GLU A 471 14.98 -31.75 -27.46
C GLU A 471 14.67 -30.63 -28.44
N PHE A 472 15.29 -29.46 -28.32
CA PHE A 472 14.96 -28.36 -29.23
C PHE A 472 15.43 -28.61 -30.66
N PHE A 473 16.51 -29.37 -30.86
CA PHE A 473 16.99 -29.72 -32.19
C PHE A 473 15.99 -30.63 -32.92
N SER A 474 15.19 -31.43 -32.20
CA SER A 474 14.11 -32.22 -32.81
C SER A 474 13.08 -31.35 -33.55
N TYR A 475 12.94 -30.06 -33.17
CA TYR A 475 12.05 -29.10 -33.83
C TYR A 475 12.74 -28.30 -34.95
N PHE A 476 14.00 -28.58 -35.26
CA PHE A 476 14.71 -27.87 -36.31
C PHE A 476 14.17 -28.23 -37.69
N LYS A 477 13.78 -27.20 -38.44
CA LYS A 477 13.43 -27.30 -39.86
C LYS A 477 14.64 -26.90 -40.70
N SER A 478 14.56 -27.10 -42.01
CA SER A 478 15.65 -26.75 -42.96
C SER A 478 16.24 -25.35 -42.73
N GLN A 479 15.40 -24.34 -42.45
CA GLN A 479 15.86 -22.98 -42.17
C GLN A 479 16.68 -22.85 -40.87
N HIS A 480 16.35 -23.61 -39.82
CA HIS A 480 17.06 -23.60 -38.53
C HIS A 480 18.44 -24.26 -38.69
N VAL A 481 18.51 -25.36 -39.46
CA VAL A 481 19.77 -26.04 -39.79
C VAL A 481 20.67 -25.13 -40.64
N LYS A 482 20.11 -24.42 -41.62
CA LYS A 482 20.85 -23.42 -42.40
C LYS A 482 21.41 -22.30 -41.51
N ALA A 483 20.64 -21.84 -40.53
CA ALA A 483 21.07 -20.82 -39.57
C ALA A 483 22.26 -21.32 -38.73
N LEU A 484 22.15 -22.55 -38.19
CA LEU A 484 23.22 -23.18 -37.42
C LEU A 484 24.49 -23.36 -38.27
N HIS A 485 24.36 -23.80 -39.52
CA HIS A 485 25.49 -23.93 -40.44
C HIS A 485 26.15 -22.58 -40.72
N ALA A 486 25.38 -21.51 -40.88
CA ALA A 486 25.93 -20.16 -41.06
C ALA A 486 26.74 -19.72 -39.83
N ILE A 487 26.23 -19.96 -38.62
CA ILE A 487 26.94 -19.68 -37.37
C ILE A 487 28.25 -20.47 -37.29
N PHE A 488 28.21 -21.78 -37.54
CA PHE A 488 29.41 -22.63 -37.47
C PHE A 488 30.43 -22.33 -38.56
N SER A 489 30.00 -22.01 -39.78
CA SER A 489 30.91 -21.60 -40.87
C SER A 489 31.69 -20.35 -40.49
N GLN A 490 31.00 -19.37 -39.90
CA GLN A 490 31.59 -18.14 -39.43
C GLN A 490 32.53 -18.35 -38.22
N LYS A 491 32.13 -19.20 -37.26
CA LYS A 491 33.01 -19.61 -36.15
C LYS A 491 34.29 -20.28 -36.66
N ARG A 492 34.18 -21.22 -37.61
CA ARG A 492 35.33 -21.90 -38.22
C ARG A 492 36.24 -20.91 -38.95
N ARG A 493 35.66 -19.99 -39.71
CA ARG A 493 36.41 -18.93 -40.41
C ARG A 493 37.24 -18.11 -39.42
N LEU A 494 36.61 -17.59 -38.36
CA LEU A 494 37.31 -16.81 -37.33
C LEU A 494 38.42 -17.61 -36.63
N GLN A 495 38.18 -18.89 -36.34
CA GLN A 495 39.20 -19.76 -35.76
C GLN A 495 40.42 -19.90 -36.66
N MET A 496 40.22 -20.11 -37.96
CA MET A 496 41.31 -20.20 -38.94
C MET A 496 42.06 -18.88 -39.08
N GLU A 497 41.35 -17.75 -39.16
CA GLU A 497 41.96 -16.41 -39.23
C GLU A 497 42.78 -16.11 -37.96
N MET A 498 42.27 -16.45 -36.78
CA MET A 498 42.99 -16.26 -35.51
C MET A 498 44.23 -17.17 -35.43
N GLN A 499 44.14 -18.43 -35.85
CA GLN A 499 45.29 -19.33 -35.91
C GLN A 499 46.38 -18.81 -36.87
N ALA A 500 45.98 -18.28 -38.03
CA ALA A 500 46.88 -17.64 -38.97
C ALA A 500 47.56 -16.40 -38.36
N TYR A 501 46.77 -15.54 -37.71
CA TYR A 501 47.27 -14.35 -37.01
C TYR A 501 48.28 -14.72 -35.90
N LEU A 502 47.96 -15.69 -35.05
CA LEU A 502 48.85 -16.16 -33.99
C LEU A 502 50.16 -16.73 -34.56
N SER A 503 50.06 -17.47 -35.66
CA SER A 503 51.23 -18.00 -36.39
C SER A 503 52.12 -16.88 -36.95
N LEU A 504 51.53 -15.83 -37.54
CA LEU A 504 52.27 -14.66 -38.01
C LEU A 504 52.93 -13.89 -36.86
N ARG A 505 52.23 -13.72 -35.74
CA ARG A 505 52.75 -13.05 -34.54
C ARG A 505 53.93 -13.82 -33.93
N ALA A 506 53.85 -15.15 -33.88
CA ALA A 506 54.94 -16.01 -33.43
C ALA A 506 56.19 -15.86 -34.33
N LYS A 507 56.00 -15.89 -35.66
CA LYS A 507 57.09 -15.66 -36.63
C LYS A 507 57.74 -14.27 -36.44
N LYS A 508 56.95 -13.22 -36.25
CA LYS A 508 57.46 -11.86 -35.99
C LYS A 508 58.30 -11.78 -34.71
N LYS A 509 57.86 -12.41 -33.61
CA LYS A 509 58.65 -12.47 -32.36
C LYS A 509 59.99 -13.18 -32.56
N ILE A 510 60.00 -14.30 -33.29
CA ILE A 510 61.24 -15.02 -33.62
C ILE A 510 62.18 -14.14 -34.44
N LEU A 511 61.68 -13.44 -35.46
CA LEU A 511 62.45 -12.49 -36.26
C LEU A 511 63.03 -11.36 -35.39
N GLN A 512 62.22 -10.75 -34.52
CA GLN A 512 62.68 -9.69 -33.61
C GLN A 512 63.74 -10.17 -32.61
N MET A 513 63.63 -11.40 -32.08
CA MET A 513 64.66 -12.01 -31.24
C MET A 513 65.96 -12.25 -32.02
N LYS A 514 65.87 -12.71 -33.28
CA LYS A 514 67.04 -12.85 -34.17
C LYS A 514 67.71 -11.50 -34.45
N TYR A 515 66.94 -10.44 -34.70
CA TYR A 515 67.46 -9.09 -34.90
C TYR A 515 68.12 -8.52 -33.63
N ARG A 516 67.50 -8.65 -32.45
CA ARG A 516 68.10 -8.21 -31.18
C ARG A 516 69.41 -8.94 -30.86
N ARG A 517 69.49 -10.26 -31.15
CA ARG A 517 70.75 -11.02 -31.00
C ARG A 517 71.86 -10.57 -31.95
N LYS A 518 71.53 -10.00 -33.11
CA LYS A 518 72.51 -9.40 -34.03
C LYS A 518 73.05 -8.06 -33.52
N PHE A 519 72.23 -7.25 -32.85
CA PHE A 519 72.63 -5.92 -32.34
C PHE A 519 73.32 -5.93 -30.96
N VAL A 520 73.28 -7.04 -30.20
CA VAL A 520 74.03 -7.20 -28.93
C VAL A 520 75.43 -7.82 -29.16
N ARG A 521 75.77 -8.16 -30.42
CA ARG A 521 77.09 -8.69 -30.83
C ARG A 521 77.96 -7.65 -31.56
N HIS A 522 77.58 -6.39 -31.49
CA HIS A 522 78.42 -5.21 -31.71
C HIS A 522 78.36 -4.38 -30.43
#